data_AF-J0QI48-F1
#
_entry.id   AF-J0QI48-F1
#
_cell.length_a   1.000
_cell.length_b   1.000
_cell.length_c   1.000
_cell.angle_alpha   90.00
_cell.angle_beta   90.00
_cell.angle_gamma   90.00
#
_symmetry.space_group_name_H-M   'P 1'
#
loop_
_entity.id
_entity.type
_entity.pdbx_description
1 polymer ?
#
loop_
_entity_poly.entity_id
_entity_poly.type
_entity_poly.pdbx_seq_one_letter_code
_entity_poly.pdbx_strand_id
1 'polypeptide(L)'
;MPLEAYEYIVNGKPALEWVMGRQCVKTDKKSGIVNDANRYAVETIGNPAYPLELFQRVITVSLETMKIVRNLPKLEIREKVPNIVTRKAIKELSEGKGKTFKNADALFKDLGI
;
A
#
# COMPACT_ATOMS: atom_id res chain seq x y z
N MET A 1 21.79 7.22 -10.00
CA MET A 1 20.49 6.53 -9.81
C MET A 1 19.49 7.57 -9.36
N PRO A 2 18.27 7.62 -9.93
CA PRO A 2 17.23 8.55 -9.50
C PRO A 2 16.73 8.18 -8.09
N LEU A 3 16.69 9.16 -7.19
CA LEU A 3 16.27 8.97 -5.79
C LEU A 3 14.77 8.65 -5.70
N GLU A 4 14.00 9.15 -6.66
CA GLU A 4 12.55 8.97 -6.79
C GLU A 4 12.15 7.50 -6.93
N ALA A 5 13.05 6.64 -7.41
CA ALA A 5 12.79 5.21 -7.52
C ALA A 5 12.55 4.55 -6.14
N TYR A 6 13.05 5.14 -5.05
CA TYR A 6 12.83 4.66 -3.69
C TYR A 6 11.43 4.98 -3.15
N GLU A 7 10.68 5.89 -3.78
CA GLU A 7 9.32 6.24 -3.36
C GLU A 7 8.32 5.10 -3.60
N TYR A 8 8.63 4.18 -4.51
CA TYR A 8 7.79 3.02 -4.75
C TYR A 8 7.96 1.98 -3.63
N ILE A 9 7.08 2.06 -2.63
CA ILE A 9 7.07 1.23 -1.43
C ILE A 9 6.10 0.05 -1.60
N VAL A 10 6.61 -1.16 -1.36
CA VAL A 10 5.83 -2.40 -1.35
C VAL A 10 6.05 -3.10 -0.02
N ASN A 11 4.96 -3.40 0.70
CA ASN A 11 5.00 -4.06 2.00
C ASN A 11 5.94 -3.35 3.01
N GLY A 12 5.86 -2.01 3.06
CA GLY A 12 6.62 -1.18 4.02
C GLY A 12 8.09 -0.94 3.69
N LYS A 13 8.60 -1.41 2.53
CA LYS A 13 9.98 -1.13 2.07
C LYS A 13 10.02 -0.72 0.60
N PRO A 14 11.01 0.09 0.17
CA PRO A 14 11.25 0.36 -1.25
C PRO A 14 11.42 -0.93 -2.06
N ALA A 15 10.85 -0.99 -3.27
CA ALA A 15 11.00 -2.16 -4.15
C ALA A 15 12.46 -2.51 -4.44
N LEU A 16 13.35 -1.51 -4.50
CA LEU A 16 14.79 -1.71 -4.68
C LEU A 16 15.43 -2.50 -3.53
N GLU A 17 15.02 -2.21 -2.29
CA GLU A 17 15.55 -2.92 -1.11
C GLU A 17 15.14 -4.39 -1.11
N TRP A 18 13.95 -4.71 -1.63
CA TRP A 18 13.54 -6.10 -1.81
C TRP A 18 14.48 -6.85 -2.74
N VAL A 19 14.87 -6.23 -3.86
CA VAL A 19 15.83 -6.84 -4.80
C VAL A 19 17.20 -6.97 -4.15
N MET A 20 17.73 -5.90 -3.55
CA MET A 20 19.05 -5.94 -2.88
C MET A 20 19.11 -6.98 -1.77
N GLY A 21 18.04 -7.11 -0.98
CA GLY A 21 17.97 -8.09 0.10
C GLY A 21 17.87 -9.55 -0.35
N ARG A 22 17.42 -9.78 -1.60
CA ARG A 22 17.24 -11.13 -2.20
C ARG A 22 18.39 -11.51 -3.11
N GLN A 23 18.98 -10.57 -3.85
CA GLN A 23 20.11 -10.77 -4.74
C GLN A 23 21.43 -10.76 -3.96
N CYS A 24 21.58 -11.71 -3.04
CA CYS A 24 22.78 -11.84 -2.21
C CYS A 24 23.01 -13.30 -1.84
N VAL A 25 24.24 -13.64 -1.46
CA VAL A 25 24.58 -14.97 -0.93
C VAL A 25 24.33 -14.96 0.57
N LYS A 26 23.46 -15.86 1.05
CA LYS A 26 23.12 -16.01 2.46
C LYS A 26 23.14 -17.46 2.87
N THR A 27 23.71 -17.74 4.03
CA THR A 27 23.68 -19.07 4.63
C THR A 27 22.70 -19.06 5.79
N ASP A 28 21.73 -19.97 5.78
CA ASP A 28 20.86 -20.16 6.93
C ASP A 28 21.63 -20.80 8.08
N LYS A 29 21.62 -20.17 9.27
CA LYS A 29 22.44 -20.60 10.40
C LYS A 29 21.99 -21.93 11.01
N LYS A 30 20.70 -22.28 10.86
CA LYS A 30 20.14 -23.48 11.48
C LYS A 30 20.37 -24.71 10.61
N SER A 31 20.08 -24.60 9.31
CA SER A 31 20.20 -25.69 8.34
C SER A 31 21.57 -25.76 7.66
N GLY A 32 22.35 -24.69 7.67
CA GLY A 32 23.59 -24.58 6.91
C GLY A 32 23.39 -24.44 5.40
N ILE A 33 22.14 -24.34 4.92
CA ILE A 33 21.84 -24.25 3.49
C ILE A 33 22.25 -22.87 2.96
N VAL A 34 23.08 -22.88 1.91
CA VAL A 34 23.50 -21.67 1.19
C VAL A 34 22.48 -21.34 0.12
N ASN A 35 21.88 -20.16 0.24
CA ASN A 35 21.09 -19.51 -0.80
C ASN A 35 22.00 -18.55 -1.58
N ASP A 36 22.38 -18.94 -2.80
CA ASP A 36 23.21 -18.15 -3.71
C ASP A 36 22.39 -17.72 -4.93
N ALA A 37 22.07 -16.44 -5.01
CA ALA A 37 21.33 -15.86 -6.14
C ALA A 37 22.11 -15.94 -7.48
N ASN A 38 23.45 -15.98 -7.45
CA ASN A 38 24.27 -16.08 -8.67
C ASN A 38 24.13 -17.45 -9.32
N ARG A 39 23.94 -18.51 -8.53
CA ARG A 39 23.66 -19.85 -9.07
C ARG A 39 22.39 -19.86 -9.90
N TYR A 40 21.32 -19.20 -9.45
CA TYR A 40 20.09 -19.07 -10.23
C TYR A 40 20.32 -18.30 -11.54
N ALA A 41 21.10 -17.22 -11.50
CA ALA A 41 21.44 -16.42 -12.68
C ALA A 41 22.17 -17.26 -13.76
N VAL A 42 23.09 -18.12 -13.35
CA VAL A 42 23.87 -18.95 -14.28
C VAL A 42 23.13 -20.23 -14.67
N GLU A 43 22.61 -20.98 -13.70
CA GLU A 43 22.06 -22.33 -13.92
C GLU A 43 20.65 -22.31 -14.50
N THR A 44 19.82 -21.32 -14.13
CA THR A 44 18.41 -21.26 -14.57
C THR A 44 18.19 -20.19 -15.64
N ILE A 45 18.74 -18.99 -15.47
CA ILE A 45 18.53 -17.89 -16.42
C ILE A 45 19.54 -17.95 -17.58
N GLY A 46 20.72 -18.52 -17.37
CA GLY A 46 21.80 -18.52 -18.37
C GLY A 46 22.41 -17.13 -18.60
N ASN A 47 22.22 -16.18 -17.68
CA ASN A 47 22.75 -14.82 -17.76
C ASN A 47 23.40 -14.42 -16.42
N PRO A 48 24.73 -14.40 -16.32
CA PRO A 48 25.44 -13.95 -15.13
C PRO A 48 25.13 -12.50 -14.72
N ALA A 49 24.76 -11.63 -15.68
CA ALA A 49 24.40 -10.24 -15.42
C ALA A 49 22.96 -10.07 -14.91
N TYR A 50 22.18 -11.15 -14.81
CA TYR A 50 20.77 -11.12 -14.42
C TYR A 50 20.48 -10.34 -13.13
N PRO A 51 21.25 -10.47 -12.03
CA PRO A 51 20.98 -9.69 -10.81
C PRO A 51 21.04 -8.17 -11.04
N LEU A 52 22.00 -7.70 -11.85
CA LEU A 52 22.15 -6.29 -12.19
C LEU A 52 21.03 -5.82 -13.13
N GLU A 53 20.73 -6.59 -14.17
CA GLU A 53 19.65 -6.26 -15.10
C GLU A 53 18.29 -6.25 -14.41
N LEU A 54 18.03 -7.19 -13.50
CA LEU A 54 16.82 -7.21 -12.69
C LEU A 54 16.71 -5.93 -11.87
N PHE A 55 17.79 -5.52 -11.20
CA PHE A 55 17.81 -4.28 -10.43
C PHE A 55 17.52 -3.05 -11.29
N GLN A 56 18.12 -2.97 -12.48
CA GLN A 56 17.84 -1.91 -13.46
C GLN A 56 16.38 -1.91 -13.93
N ARG A 57 15.80 -3.08 -14.21
CA ARG A 57 14.38 -3.20 -14.57
C ARG A 57 13.47 -2.73 -13.43
N VAL A 58 13.81 -3.06 -12.18
CA VAL A 58 13.03 -2.60 -11.01
C VAL A 58 13.13 -1.08 -10.82
N ILE A 59 14.29 -0.45 -11.09
CA ILE A 59 14.38 1.02 -11.12
C ILE A 59 13.34 1.59 -12.10
N THR A 60 13.29 1.08 -13.33
CA THR A 60 12.34 1.55 -14.34
C THR A 60 10.89 1.32 -13.90
N VAL A 61 10.57 0.12 -13.40
CA VAL A 61 9.23 -0.20 -12.88
C VAL A 61 8.82 0.77 -11.77
N SER A 62 9.72 1.07 -10.83
CA SER A 62 9.44 2.01 -9.74
C SER A 62 9.10 3.40 -10.28
N LEU A 63 9.89 3.92 -11.21
CA LEU A 63 9.67 5.25 -11.79
C LEU A 63 8.36 5.31 -12.59
N GLU A 64 8.11 4.33 -13.46
CA GLU A 64 6.88 4.27 -14.26
C GLU A 64 5.65 4.09 -13.37
N THR A 65 5.75 3.29 -12.31
CA THR A 65 4.66 3.14 -11.34
C THR A 65 4.34 4.47 -10.66
N MET A 66 5.35 5.20 -10.20
CA MET A 66 5.13 6.50 -9.57
C MET A 66 4.55 7.53 -10.55
N LYS A 67 4.93 7.50 -11.84
CA LYS A 67 4.29 8.32 -12.87
C LYS A 67 2.80 8.00 -13.01
N ILE A 68 2.43 6.72 -13.06
CA ILE A 68 1.03 6.28 -13.14
C ILE A 68 0.25 6.75 -11.90
N VAL A 69 0.79 6.51 -10.69
CA VAL A 69 0.15 6.90 -9.44
C VAL A 69 -0.07 8.40 -9.37
N ARG A 70 0.92 9.21 -9.76
CA ARG A 70 0.82 10.69 -9.78
C ARG A 70 -0.19 11.20 -10.82
N ASN A 71 -0.45 10.43 -11.87
CA ASN A 71 -1.41 10.74 -12.93
C ASN A 71 -2.83 10.21 -12.66
N LEU A 72 -3.08 9.52 -11.53
CA LEU A 72 -4.42 9.06 -11.19
C LEU A 72 -5.37 10.25 -11.01
N PRO A 73 -6.64 10.15 -11.47
CA PRO A 73 -7.62 11.20 -11.25
C PRO A 73 -7.84 11.42 -9.75
N LYS A 74 -8.29 12.62 -9.39
CA LYS A 74 -8.67 12.90 -8.01
C LYS A 74 -9.73 11.89 -7.57
N LEU A 75 -9.56 11.36 -6.36
CA LEU A 75 -10.51 10.44 -5.77
C LEU A 75 -11.86 11.14 -5.57
N GLU A 76 -12.86 10.74 -6.35
CA GLU A 76 -14.25 11.18 -6.16
C GLU A 76 -14.95 10.26 -5.16
N ILE A 77 -15.11 10.73 -3.93
CA ILE A 77 -15.92 10.03 -2.93
C ILE A 77 -17.38 10.42 -3.17
N ARG A 78 -18.19 9.47 -3.65
CA ARG A 78 -19.65 9.60 -3.70
C ARG A 78 -20.23 9.52 -2.28
N GLU A 79 -20.01 10.54 -1.47
CA GLU A 79 -20.99 11.00 -0.47
C GLU A 79 -20.54 12.33 0.18
N LYS A 80 -21.17 13.41 -0.29
CA LYS A 80 -21.40 14.65 0.48
C LYS A 80 -22.90 14.96 0.58
N VAL A 81 -23.74 13.92 0.47
CA VAL A 81 -25.19 14.07 0.60
C VAL A 81 -25.65 13.08 1.65
N PRO A 82 -26.42 13.50 2.68
CA PRO A 82 -26.99 12.56 3.65
C PRO A 82 -27.71 11.43 2.92
N ASN A 83 -27.47 10.18 3.33
CA ASN A 83 -28.15 9.00 2.79
C ASN A 83 -29.66 9.09 3.11
N ILE A 84 -30.49 8.21 2.54
CA ILE A 84 -31.96 8.27 2.73
C ILE A 84 -32.35 8.24 4.22
N VAL A 85 -31.65 7.44 5.03
CA VAL A 85 -31.86 7.35 6.49
C VAL A 85 -31.48 8.66 7.17
N THR A 86 -30.34 9.25 6.81
CA THR A 86 -29.88 10.53 7.37
C THR A 86 -30.81 11.68 6.97
N ARG A 87 -31.33 11.71 5.73
CA ARG A 87 -32.32 12.71 5.29
C ARG A 87 -33.63 12.57 6.05
N LYS A 88 -34.10 11.34 6.24
CA LYS A 88 -35.31 11.06 7.01
C LYS A 88 -35.13 11.48 8.47
N ALA A 89 -34.00 11.12 9.08
CA ALA A 89 -33.67 11.51 10.45
C ALA A 89 -33.55 13.04 10.62
N ILE A 90 -32.91 13.74 9.67
CA ILE A 90 -32.83 15.22 9.67
C ILE A 90 -34.22 15.86 9.55
N LYS A 91 -35.08 15.31 8.68
CA LYS A 91 -36.47 15.78 8.51
C LYS A 91 -37.28 15.56 9.79
N GLU A 92 -37.22 14.37 10.37
CA GLU A 92 -37.90 14.05 11.64
C GLU A 92 -37.42 14.96 12.78
N LEU A 93 -36.11 15.19 12.90
CA LEU A 93 -35.54 16.12 13.87
C LEU A 93 -36.04 17.56 13.67
N SER A 94 -36.17 18.03 12.43
CA SER A 94 -36.72 19.36 12.12
C SER A 94 -38.22 19.49 12.41
N GLU A 95 -38.96 18.38 12.37
CA GLU A 95 -40.37 18.27 12.77
C GLU A 95 -40.54 18.07 14.29
N GLY A 96 -39.44 18.08 15.06
CA GLY A 96 -39.45 17.88 16.52
C GLY A 96 -39.61 16.43 16.95
N LYS A 97 -39.45 15.47 16.05
CA LYS A 97 -39.48 14.02 16.33
C LYS A 97 -38.05 13.51 16.54
N GLY A 98 -37.86 12.68 17.56
CA GLY A 98 -36.56 12.07 17.89
C GLY A 98 -35.83 12.74 19.07
N LYS A 99 -34.73 12.14 19.50
CA LYS A 99 -33.89 12.66 20.60
C LYS A 99 -32.71 13.44 20.01
N THR A 100 -32.46 14.63 20.54
CA THR A 100 -31.22 15.37 20.30
C THR A 100 -30.22 15.04 21.40
N PHE A 101 -28.96 14.91 21.03
CA PHE A 101 -27.86 14.66 21.99
C PHE A 101 -26.92 15.86 21.97
N LYS A 102 -26.50 16.30 23.15
CA LYS A 102 -25.60 17.47 23.29
C LYS A 102 -24.17 17.16 22.84
N ASN A 103 -23.78 15.88 22.84
CA ASN A 103 -22.47 15.39 22.42
C ASN A 103 -22.52 13.88 22.10
N ALA A 104 -21.42 13.35 21.57
CA ALA A 104 -21.29 11.95 21.19
C ALA A 104 -21.39 11.01 22.41
N ASP A 105 -20.83 11.38 23.57
CA ASP A 105 -20.87 10.56 24.78
C ASP A 105 -22.30 10.29 25.27
N ALA A 106 -23.16 11.32 25.19
CA ALA A 106 -24.58 11.17 25.55
C ALA A 106 -25.34 10.25 24.58
N LEU A 107 -24.94 10.21 23.32
CA LEU A 107 -25.52 9.32 22.31
C LEU A 107 -25.11 7.86 22.58
N PHE A 108 -23.82 7.60 22.80
CA PHE A 108 -23.31 6.24 23.07
C PHE A 108 -23.92 5.65 24.36
N LYS A 109 -24.03 6.47 25.40
CA LYS A 109 -24.71 6.08 26.64
C LYS A 109 -26.19 5.68 26.46
N ASP A 110 -26.94 6.32 25.55
CA ASP A 110 -28.33 5.96 25.25
C ASP A 110 -28.42 4.67 24.41
N LEU A 111 -27.42 4.43 23.56
CA LEU A 111 -27.33 3.23 22.71
C LEU A 111 -26.79 1.99 23.46
N GLY A 112 -26.28 2.16 24.67
CA GLY A 112 -25.72 1.06 25.48
C GLY A 112 -24.42 0.48 24.91
N ILE A 113 -23.71 1.26 24.09
CA ILE A 113 -22.40 0.94 23.50
C ILE A 113 -21.35 1.94 23.93
#